data_AF-A0A1N7JEK8-F1
#
_entry.id   AF-A0A1N7JEK8-F1
#
_cell.length_a   1.000
_cell.length_b   1.000
_cell.length_c   1.000
_cell.angle_alpha   90.00
_cell.angle_beta   90.00
_cell.angle_gamma   90.00
#
_symmetry.space_group_name_H-M   'P 1'
#
loop_
_entity.id
_entity.type
_entity.pdbx_description
1 polymer ?
#
loop_
_entity_poly.entity_id
_entity_poly.type
_entity_poly.pdbx_seq_one_letter_code
_entity_poly.pdbx_strand_id
1 'polypeptide(L)'
;MRNKETRKERIINSMEMVETSFKLLSDKRQIDELDKGIYRLLGKLGNSQVTELFDRYPRLMQKYSSKELFSGNIEIPNINSANLKIAGLLTYLQFLISSISDFIDQSGRIIPADEIKNDRSYQAEHYIINSIPLDDYIEHLFLTVVSATGEEYYRKFIEKTGNPDFTIDEIQKLENDTELQEHIDLMAWFGLVRILLESLYFYFNPENHNPKIN
;
A
#
# COMPACT_ATOMS: atom_id res chain seq x y z
N MET A 1 -27.16 4.59 -22.58
CA MET A 1 -26.77 3.49 -21.67
C MET A 1 -25.42 3.85 -21.08
N ARG A 2 -25.33 4.04 -19.76
CA ARG A 2 -24.09 4.41 -19.07
C ARG A 2 -23.10 3.24 -19.17
N ASN A 3 -21.88 3.51 -19.64
CA ASN A 3 -20.76 2.60 -19.54
C ASN A 3 -20.58 2.20 -18.07
N LYS A 4 -20.69 0.90 -17.77
CA LYS A 4 -20.11 0.35 -16.56
C LYS A 4 -18.61 0.51 -16.72
N GLU A 5 -18.03 1.49 -16.04
CA GLU A 5 -16.59 1.52 -15.79
C GLU A 5 -16.20 0.12 -15.30
N THR A 6 -15.29 -0.53 -16.01
CA THR A 6 -14.66 -1.78 -15.59
C THR A 6 -14.00 -1.52 -14.25
N ARG A 7 -14.67 -1.87 -13.14
CA ARG A 7 -14.06 -1.89 -11.81
C ARG A 7 -12.78 -2.70 -11.92
N LYS A 8 -11.62 -2.07 -11.65
CA LYS A 8 -10.35 -2.80 -11.46
C LYS A 8 -10.64 -3.91 -10.43
N GLU A 9 -10.31 -5.16 -10.77
CA GLU A 9 -10.63 -6.32 -9.94
C GLU A 9 -9.96 -6.18 -8.56
N ARG A 10 -10.77 -6.23 -7.50
CA ARG A 10 -10.31 -6.12 -6.11
C ARG A 10 -9.91 -7.51 -5.61
N ILE A 11 -8.77 -7.57 -4.94
CA ILE A 11 -8.33 -8.76 -4.21
C ILE A 11 -9.19 -8.91 -2.97
N ILE A 12 -9.42 -7.83 -2.23
CA ILE A 12 -10.22 -7.84 -0.99
C ILE A 12 -11.67 -7.47 -1.31
N ASN A 13 -12.59 -8.39 -1.04
CA ASN A 13 -14.02 -8.20 -1.31
C ASN A 13 -14.95 -8.61 -0.15
N SER A 14 -14.41 -9.06 0.98
CA SER A 14 -15.18 -9.46 2.16
C SER A 14 -14.43 -9.12 3.46
N MET A 15 -15.16 -9.00 4.57
CA MET A 15 -14.54 -8.83 5.88
C MET A 15 -13.74 -10.04 6.35
N GLU A 16 -14.08 -11.26 5.90
CA GLU A 16 -13.30 -12.46 6.19
C GLU A 16 -11.87 -12.36 5.60
N MET A 17 -11.77 -11.81 4.38
CA MET A 17 -10.47 -11.54 3.76
C MET A 17 -9.70 -10.45 4.51
N VAL A 18 -10.39 -9.38 4.97
CA VAL A 18 -9.75 -8.37 5.82
C VAL A 18 -9.24 -8.97 7.12
N GLU A 19 -10.03 -9.79 7.81
CA GLU A 19 -9.62 -10.47 9.06
C GLU A 19 -8.40 -11.34 8.85
N THR A 20 -8.38 -12.11 7.76
CA THR A 20 -7.22 -12.92 7.37
C THR A 20 -5.99 -12.06 7.12
N SER A 21 -6.13 -11.00 6.32
CA SER A 21 -5.03 -10.10 5.95
C SER A 21 -4.49 -9.34 7.17
N PHE A 22 -5.36 -8.77 8.01
CA PHE A 22 -4.94 -8.04 9.20
C PHE A 22 -4.17 -8.96 10.15
N LYS A 23 -4.71 -10.15 10.43
CA LYS A 23 -4.04 -11.13 11.30
C LYS A 23 -2.66 -11.54 10.78
N LEU A 24 -2.51 -11.71 9.47
CA LEU A 24 -1.22 -12.05 8.87
C LEU A 24 -0.24 -10.88 8.93
N LEU A 25 -0.69 -9.68 8.53
CA LEU A 25 0.18 -8.52 8.33
C LEU A 25 0.48 -7.74 9.61
N SER A 26 -0.28 -7.96 10.69
CA SER A 26 -0.03 -7.35 12.00
C SER A 26 1.04 -8.04 12.84
N ASP A 27 1.54 -9.20 12.41
CA ASP A 27 2.66 -9.82 13.08
C ASP A 27 3.89 -8.88 13.03
N LYS A 28 4.59 -8.74 14.16
CA LYS A 28 5.71 -7.81 14.29
C LYS A 28 6.78 -8.01 13.20
N ARG A 29 7.02 -9.26 12.79
CA ARG A 29 7.98 -9.57 11.73
C ARG A 29 7.47 -9.11 10.36
N GLN A 30 6.17 -9.23 10.11
CA GLN A 30 5.56 -8.78 8.85
C GLN A 30 5.55 -7.26 8.75
N ILE A 31 5.22 -6.56 9.84
CA ILE A 31 5.34 -5.10 9.93
C ILE A 31 6.77 -4.65 9.62
N ASP A 32 7.77 -5.27 10.25
CA ASP A 32 9.19 -4.95 10.03
C ASP A 32 9.63 -5.21 8.58
N GLU A 33 9.18 -6.30 7.94
CA GLU A 33 9.49 -6.57 6.53
C GLU A 33 8.77 -5.61 5.56
N LEU A 34 7.53 -5.23 5.84
CA LEU A 34 6.79 -4.22 5.07
C LEU A 34 7.51 -2.86 5.14
N ASP A 35 7.92 -2.45 6.34
CA ASP A 35 8.68 -1.21 6.55
C ASP A 35 10.04 -1.25 5.85
N LYS A 36 10.79 -2.35 5.97
CA LYS A 36 12.05 -2.54 5.24
C LYS A 36 11.86 -2.44 3.73
N GLY A 37 10.75 -2.94 3.20
CA GLY A 37 10.45 -2.83 1.77
C GLY A 37 10.33 -1.39 1.27
N ILE A 38 9.85 -0.46 2.10
CA ILE A 38 9.87 0.98 1.78
C ILE A 38 11.32 1.46 1.58
N TYR A 39 12.22 1.12 2.50
CA TYR A 39 13.63 1.53 2.38
C TYR A 39 14.34 0.84 1.22
N ARG A 40 14.00 -0.42 0.90
CA ARG A 40 14.50 -1.10 -0.31
C ARG A 40 14.05 -0.37 -1.58
N LEU A 41 12.79 0.05 -1.64
CA LEU A 41 12.27 0.84 -2.77
C LEU A 41 12.98 2.19 -2.89
N LEU A 42 13.14 2.93 -1.78
CA LEU A 42 13.90 4.18 -1.75
C LEU A 42 15.33 3.99 -2.26
N GLY A 43 16.01 2.93 -1.81
CA GLY A 43 17.35 2.58 -2.27
C GLY A 43 17.42 2.27 -3.77
N LYS A 44 16.43 1.54 -4.31
CA LYS A 44 16.36 1.21 -5.75
C LYS A 44 15.99 2.40 -6.63
N LEU A 45 15.15 3.31 -6.14
CA LEU A 45 14.84 4.56 -6.86
C LEU A 45 16.09 5.43 -7.07
N GLY A 46 17.07 5.38 -6.15
CA GLY A 46 18.32 6.14 -6.24
C GLY A 46 18.16 7.67 -6.29
N ASN A 47 16.97 8.18 -5.96
CA ASN A 47 16.63 9.60 -6.05
C ASN A 47 16.75 10.26 -4.68
N SER A 48 17.85 10.98 -4.46
CA SER A 48 18.17 11.61 -3.18
C SER A 48 17.12 12.62 -2.71
N GLN A 49 16.43 13.31 -3.64
CA GLN A 49 15.37 14.24 -3.27
C GLN A 49 14.17 13.50 -2.68
N VAL A 50 13.78 12.34 -3.22
CA VAL A 50 12.68 11.54 -2.64
C VAL A 50 13.04 11.09 -1.23
N THR A 51 14.27 10.60 -1.00
CA THR A 51 14.73 10.19 0.33
C THR A 51 14.71 11.35 1.32
N GLU A 52 15.23 12.52 0.94
CA GLU A 52 15.23 13.70 1.81
C GLU A 52 13.80 14.16 2.11
N LEU A 53 12.91 14.13 1.12
CA LEU A 53 11.51 14.49 1.29
C LEU A 53 10.79 13.51 2.22
N PHE A 54 11.06 12.21 2.12
CA PHE A 54 10.50 11.18 2.98
C PHE A 54 10.84 11.45 4.46
N ASP A 55 12.10 11.73 4.77
CA ASP A 55 12.54 12.07 6.14
C ASP A 55 11.91 13.36 6.68
N ARG A 56 11.67 14.32 5.79
CA ARG A 56 11.11 15.64 6.13
C ARG A 56 9.59 15.68 6.08
N TYR A 57 8.94 14.66 5.51
CA TYR A 57 7.52 14.66 5.20
C TYR A 57 6.64 14.86 6.45
N PRO A 58 6.94 14.28 7.63
CA PRO A 58 6.18 14.54 8.85
C PRO A 58 6.11 16.03 9.23
N ARG A 59 7.15 16.82 8.92
CA ARG A 59 7.14 18.28 9.14
C ARG A 59 6.30 19.01 8.09
N LEU A 60 6.24 18.49 6.86
CA LEU A 60 5.38 19.04 5.81
C LEU A 60 3.90 18.83 6.14
N MET A 61 3.55 17.67 6.72
CA MET A 61 2.19 17.37 7.18
C MET A 61 1.68 18.28 8.29
N GLN A 62 2.58 18.94 9.04
CA GLN A 62 2.19 19.95 10.03
C GLN A 62 1.78 21.29 9.38
N LYS A 63 2.21 21.53 8.13
CA LYS A 63 2.01 22.79 7.41
C LYS A 63 0.94 22.70 6.33
N TYR A 64 0.77 21.53 5.73
CA TYR A 64 -0.10 21.29 4.58
C TYR A 64 -1.00 20.08 4.85
N SER A 65 -2.22 20.09 4.30
CA SER A 65 -3.11 18.94 4.40
C SER A 65 -2.65 17.78 3.51
N SER A 66 -3.08 16.55 3.83
CA SER A 66 -2.73 15.36 3.05
C SER A 66 -3.28 15.43 1.62
N LYS A 67 -4.47 16.02 1.44
CA LYS A 67 -5.05 16.23 0.11
C LYS A 67 -4.21 17.17 -0.74
N GLU A 68 -3.75 18.28 -0.16
CA GLU A 68 -2.92 19.23 -0.89
C GLU A 68 -1.56 18.61 -1.25
N LEU A 69 -0.91 17.92 -0.31
CA LEU A 69 0.37 17.25 -0.55
C LEU A 69 0.26 16.13 -1.60
N PHE A 70 -0.80 15.32 -1.54
CA PHE A 70 -1.03 14.25 -2.51
C PHE A 70 -1.40 14.76 -3.90
N SER A 71 -2.17 15.85 -3.98
CA SER A 71 -2.56 16.45 -5.25
C SER A 71 -1.37 17.01 -6.04
N GLY A 72 -0.24 17.28 -5.38
CA GLY A 72 0.93 17.91 -5.99
C GLY A 72 0.71 19.37 -6.38
N ASN A 73 -0.44 19.95 -6.04
CA ASN A 73 -0.80 21.34 -6.36
C ASN A 73 -0.20 22.36 -5.38
N ILE A 74 0.69 21.94 -4.49
CA ILE A 74 1.46 22.85 -3.63
C ILE A 74 2.77 23.18 -4.33
N GLU A 75 2.97 24.45 -4.64
CA GLU A 75 4.27 24.96 -5.05
C GLU A 75 5.16 25.13 -3.82
N ILE A 76 6.04 24.16 -3.58
CA ILE A 76 7.13 24.31 -2.62
C ILE A 76 8.42 24.61 -3.42
N PRO A 77 9.08 25.76 -3.18
CA PRO A 77 10.27 26.15 -3.94
C PRO A 77 11.33 25.05 -3.97
N ASN A 78 11.87 24.79 -5.16
CA ASN A 78 12.93 23.80 -5.42
C ASN A 78 12.56 22.33 -5.14
N ILE A 79 11.27 22.00 -5.01
CA ILE A 79 10.79 20.63 -4.84
C ILE A 79 10.07 20.18 -6.12
N ASN A 80 10.48 19.04 -6.66
CA ASN A 80 9.75 18.39 -7.75
C ASN A 80 8.46 17.77 -7.19
N SER A 81 7.31 18.10 -7.79
CA SER A 81 6.00 17.64 -7.33
C SER A 81 5.82 16.12 -7.39
N ALA A 82 6.41 15.44 -8.39
CA ALA A 82 6.38 13.98 -8.47
C ALA A 82 7.19 13.35 -7.33
N ASN A 83 8.37 13.90 -7.02
CA ASN A 83 9.19 13.43 -5.90
C ASN A 83 8.48 13.65 -4.55
N LEU A 84 7.79 14.78 -4.38
CA LEU A 84 6.96 15.07 -3.20
C LEU A 84 5.83 14.04 -3.05
N LYS A 85 5.16 13.71 -4.16
CA LYS A 85 4.07 12.74 -4.16
C LYS A 85 4.55 11.33 -3.80
N ILE A 86 5.69 10.89 -4.35
CA ILE A 86 6.30 9.59 -4.03
C ILE A 86 6.67 9.54 -2.55
N ALA A 87 7.40 10.54 -2.06
CA ALA A 87 7.78 10.61 -0.65
C ALA A 87 6.55 10.55 0.26
N GLY A 88 5.49 11.30 -0.08
CA GLY A 88 4.26 11.31 0.68
C GLY A 88 3.53 9.98 0.72
N LEU A 89 3.38 9.33 -0.43
CA LEU A 89 2.81 7.99 -0.51
C LEU A 89 3.56 7.02 0.39
N LEU A 90 4.89 7.02 0.34
CA LEU A 90 5.70 6.14 1.18
C LEU A 90 5.58 6.48 2.66
N THR A 91 5.52 7.77 3.04
CA THR A 91 5.32 8.16 4.44
C THR A 91 3.94 7.76 4.96
N TYR A 92 2.88 7.94 4.17
CA TYR A 92 1.55 7.47 4.55
C TYR A 92 1.51 5.95 4.65
N LEU A 93 2.19 5.24 3.75
CA LEU A 93 2.26 3.78 3.78
C LEU A 93 2.96 3.30 5.05
N GLN A 94 4.10 3.88 5.41
CA GLN A 94 4.82 3.57 6.65
C GLN A 94 3.93 3.74 7.88
N PHE A 95 3.16 4.83 7.92
CA PHE A 95 2.23 5.08 9.01
C PHE A 95 1.09 4.06 9.06
N LEU A 96 0.48 3.72 7.92
CA LEU A 96 -0.56 2.69 7.82
C LEU A 96 -0.06 1.28 8.18
N ILE A 97 1.18 0.94 7.83
CA ILE A 97 1.84 -0.32 8.23
C ILE A 97 2.00 -0.36 9.75
N SER A 98 2.52 0.73 10.33
CA SER A 98 2.82 0.80 11.76
C SER A 98 1.59 0.70 12.65
N SER A 99 0.42 1.11 12.16
CA SER A 99 -0.81 1.14 12.96
C SER A 99 -1.76 -0.02 12.75
N ILE A 100 -1.45 -0.97 11.85
CA ILE A 100 -2.34 -2.11 11.60
C ILE A 100 -2.65 -2.90 12.89
N SER A 101 -1.68 -2.99 13.81
CA SER A 101 -1.86 -3.67 15.09
C SER A 101 -2.85 -2.99 16.02
N ASP A 102 -3.12 -1.69 15.85
CA ASP A 102 -4.08 -0.94 16.66
C ASP A 102 -5.54 -1.35 16.35
N PHE A 103 -5.76 -2.03 15.22
CA PHE A 103 -7.09 -2.49 14.78
C PHE A 103 -7.37 -3.95 15.13
N ILE A 104 -6.52 -4.57 15.94
CA ILE A 104 -6.61 -5.98 16.33
C ILE A 104 -6.57 -6.09 17.85
N ASP A 105 -7.48 -6.89 18.40
CA ASP A 105 -7.57 -7.13 19.83
C ASP A 105 -6.51 -8.15 20.33
N GLN A 106 -6.46 -8.35 21.64
CA GLN A 106 -5.53 -9.31 22.27
C GLN A 106 -5.76 -10.77 21.85
N SER A 107 -6.92 -11.09 21.26
CA SER A 107 -7.26 -12.42 20.74
C SER A 107 -6.91 -12.59 19.26
N GLY A 108 -6.39 -11.55 18.61
CA GLY A 108 -6.02 -11.56 17.20
C GLY A 108 -7.20 -11.32 16.26
N ARG A 109 -8.31 -10.75 16.76
CA ARG A 109 -9.51 -10.44 15.97
C ARG A 109 -9.56 -8.95 15.64
N ILE A 110 -10.14 -8.61 14.49
CA ILE A 110 -10.37 -7.22 14.12
C ILE A 110 -11.34 -6.57 15.11
N ILE A 111 -10.97 -5.39 15.60
CA ILE A 111 -11.85 -4.56 16.42
C ILE A 111 -12.88 -3.89 15.50
N PRO A 112 -14.19 -3.95 15.79
CA PRO A 112 -15.20 -3.28 14.97
C PRO A 112 -14.95 -1.77 14.88
N ALA A 113 -15.03 -1.20 13.67
CA ALA A 113 -14.73 0.21 13.43
C ALA A 113 -15.56 1.16 14.31
N ASP A 114 -16.82 0.80 14.60
CA ASP A 114 -17.71 1.59 15.46
C ASP A 114 -17.26 1.70 16.92
N GLU A 115 -16.51 0.72 17.42
CA GLU A 115 -16.01 0.69 18.80
C GLU A 115 -14.82 1.65 18.99
N ILE A 116 -13.99 1.79 17.97
CA ILE A 116 -12.74 2.56 18.02
C ILE A 116 -12.79 3.86 17.21
N LYS A 117 -13.94 4.26 16.67
CA LYS A 117 -14.07 5.45 15.81
C LYS A 117 -13.61 6.78 16.43
N ASN A 118 -13.56 6.83 17.77
CA ASN A 118 -13.12 8.00 18.52
C ASN A 118 -11.63 7.92 18.93
N ASP A 119 -10.97 6.79 18.67
CA ASP A 119 -9.55 6.61 18.96
C ASP A 119 -8.71 7.45 18.00
N ARG A 120 -7.60 7.98 18.52
CA ARG A 120 -6.75 8.88 17.75
C ARG A 120 -6.13 8.19 16.53
N SER A 121 -5.67 6.94 16.70
CA SER A 121 -5.16 6.13 15.58
C SER A 121 -6.26 5.91 14.55
N TYR A 122 -7.47 5.51 14.94
CA TYR A 122 -8.57 5.37 13.97
C TYR A 122 -8.83 6.67 13.18
N GLN A 123 -8.89 7.82 13.86
CA GLN A 123 -9.17 9.10 13.23
C GLN A 123 -8.07 9.55 12.26
N ALA A 124 -6.81 9.35 12.60
CA ALA A 124 -5.68 9.70 11.74
C ALA A 124 -5.66 8.83 10.47
N GLU A 125 -5.98 7.55 10.59
CA GLU A 125 -5.90 6.59 9.50
C GLU A 125 -7.10 6.79 8.58
N HIS A 126 -8.28 6.95 9.16
CA HIS A 126 -9.48 7.34 8.43
C HIS A 126 -9.28 8.65 7.66
N TYR A 127 -8.52 9.61 8.20
CA TYR A 127 -8.18 10.84 7.47
C TYR A 127 -7.27 10.58 6.26
N ILE A 128 -6.25 9.72 6.38
CA ILE A 128 -5.37 9.34 5.26
C ILE A 128 -6.16 8.60 4.18
N ILE A 129 -6.92 7.58 4.57
CA ILE A 129 -7.75 6.75 3.68
C ILE A 129 -8.77 7.60 2.92
N ASN A 130 -9.35 8.63 3.55
CA ASN A 130 -10.28 9.55 2.88
C ASN A 130 -9.59 10.68 2.07
N SER A 131 -8.29 10.86 2.23
CA SER A 131 -7.54 11.90 1.53
C SER A 131 -7.02 11.44 0.18
N ILE A 132 -6.80 10.14 0.02
CA ILE A 132 -6.20 9.55 -1.18
C ILE A 132 -7.14 8.45 -1.68
N PRO A 133 -7.66 8.51 -2.92
CA PRO A 133 -8.42 7.39 -3.46
C PRO A 133 -7.55 6.14 -3.59
N LEU A 134 -8.09 4.96 -3.23
CA LEU A 134 -7.37 3.68 -3.30
C LEU A 134 -6.73 3.41 -4.67
N ASP A 135 -7.48 3.66 -5.75
CA ASP A 135 -7.00 3.43 -7.11
C ASP A 135 -5.81 4.31 -7.45
N ASP A 136 -5.86 5.59 -7.03
CA ASP A 136 -4.75 6.51 -7.21
C ASP A 136 -3.54 6.08 -6.38
N TYR A 137 -3.77 5.62 -5.14
CA TYR A 137 -2.71 5.13 -4.26
C TYR A 137 -1.97 3.94 -4.89
N ILE A 138 -2.72 2.90 -5.27
CA ILE A 138 -2.17 1.68 -5.87
C ILE A 138 -1.46 2.01 -7.18
N GLU A 139 -2.06 2.83 -8.03
CA GLU A 139 -1.50 3.19 -9.34
C GLU A 139 -0.18 3.95 -9.20
N HIS A 140 -0.11 4.97 -8.34
CA HIS A 140 1.11 5.73 -8.17
C HIS A 140 2.21 4.91 -7.48
N LEU A 141 1.85 4.06 -6.51
CA LEU A 141 2.81 3.14 -5.90
C LEU A 141 3.34 2.13 -6.92
N PHE A 142 2.46 1.57 -7.75
CA PHE A 142 2.83 0.67 -8.84
C PHE A 142 3.82 1.33 -9.81
N LEU A 143 3.49 2.53 -10.30
CA LEU A 143 4.37 3.29 -11.19
C LEU A 143 5.73 3.60 -10.54
N THR A 144 5.75 3.85 -9.23
CA THR A 144 6.98 4.04 -8.46
C THR A 144 7.83 2.77 -8.44
N VAL A 145 7.21 1.61 -8.17
CA VAL A 145 7.89 0.30 -8.18
C VAL A 145 8.43 -0.01 -9.58
N VAL A 146 7.64 0.17 -10.64
CA VAL A 146 8.07 -0.04 -12.03
C VAL A 146 9.19 0.91 -12.42
N SER A 147 9.17 2.16 -11.95
CA SER A 147 10.26 3.11 -12.20
C SER A 147 11.57 2.66 -11.52
N ALA A 148 11.48 1.93 -10.40
CA ALA A 148 12.64 1.41 -9.68
C ALA A 148 13.17 0.09 -10.25
N THR A 149 12.30 -0.75 -10.79
CA THR A 149 12.67 -2.08 -11.33
C THR A 149 12.88 -2.09 -12.84
N GLY A 150 12.30 -1.12 -13.56
CA GLY A 150 12.30 -1.04 -15.01
C GLY A 150 11.13 -1.77 -15.67
N GLU A 151 10.62 -1.18 -16.75
CA GLU A 151 9.49 -1.73 -17.52
C GLU A 151 9.79 -3.12 -18.10
N GLU A 152 11.02 -3.33 -18.59
CA GLU A 152 11.43 -4.62 -19.16
C GLU A 152 11.38 -5.74 -18.11
N TYR A 153 11.89 -5.47 -16.91
CA TYR A 153 11.81 -6.41 -15.80
C TYR A 153 10.35 -6.73 -15.47
N TYR A 154 9.49 -5.71 -15.36
CA TYR A 154 8.08 -5.91 -15.05
C TYR A 154 7.36 -6.79 -16.09
N ARG A 155 7.64 -6.61 -17.39
CA ARG A 155 7.08 -7.46 -18.44
C ARG A 155 7.49 -8.92 -18.26
N LYS A 156 8.78 -9.19 -18.01
CA LYS A 156 9.30 -10.54 -17.72
C LYS A 156 8.64 -11.15 -16.48
N PHE A 157 8.47 -10.35 -15.42
CA PHE A 157 7.78 -10.77 -14.21
C PHE A 157 6.35 -11.23 -14.52
N ILE A 158 5.57 -10.45 -15.26
CA ILE A 158 4.19 -10.83 -15.62
C ILE A 158 4.15 -12.03 -16.56
N GLU A 159 5.04 -12.14 -17.53
CA GLU A 159 5.11 -13.31 -18.41
C GLU A 159 5.35 -14.61 -17.65
N LYS A 160 6.19 -14.56 -16.59
CA LYS A 160 6.54 -15.72 -15.78
C LYS A 160 5.58 -15.99 -14.61
N THR A 161 4.88 -14.95 -14.12
CA THR A 161 3.96 -15.03 -12.96
C THR A 161 2.48 -14.92 -13.34
N GLY A 162 2.16 -14.74 -14.62
CA GLY A 162 0.80 -14.50 -15.09
C GLY A 162 -0.10 -15.75 -15.16
N ASN A 163 0.43 -16.93 -14.86
CA ASN A 163 -0.37 -18.16 -14.79
C ASN A 163 -1.10 -18.23 -13.43
N PRO A 164 -2.44 -18.18 -13.38
CA PRO A 164 -3.16 -18.28 -12.11
C PRO A 164 -3.07 -19.66 -11.45
N ASP A 165 -2.73 -20.71 -12.20
CA ASP A 165 -2.72 -22.11 -11.75
C ASP A 165 -1.31 -22.60 -11.43
N PHE A 166 -0.60 -21.89 -10.53
CA PHE A 166 0.73 -22.30 -10.11
C PHE A 166 0.73 -23.62 -9.32
N THR A 167 1.58 -24.54 -9.74
CA THR A 167 2.02 -25.67 -8.91
C THR A 167 3.14 -25.24 -7.95
N ILE A 168 3.31 -25.96 -6.85
CA ILE A 168 4.40 -25.71 -5.87
C ILE A 168 5.77 -25.73 -6.56
N ASP A 169 5.98 -26.66 -7.50
CA ASP A 169 7.24 -26.78 -8.24
C ASP A 169 7.52 -25.56 -9.14
N GLU A 170 6.48 -24.93 -9.67
CA GLU A 170 6.63 -23.71 -10.47
C GLU A 170 6.93 -22.49 -9.59
N ILE A 171 6.33 -22.40 -8.40
CA ILE A 171 6.67 -21.36 -7.41
C ILE A 171 8.16 -21.45 -7.03
N GLN A 172 8.65 -22.66 -6.73
CA GLN A 172 10.06 -22.87 -6.41
C GLN A 172 11.01 -22.52 -7.57
N LYS A 173 10.57 -22.71 -8.82
CA LYS A 173 11.35 -22.30 -9.99
C LYS A 173 11.44 -20.77 -10.10
N LEU A 174 10.37 -20.04 -9.76
CA LEU A 174 10.37 -18.58 -9.77
C LEU A 174 11.35 -17.99 -8.74
N GLU A 175 11.46 -18.59 -7.55
CA GLU A 175 12.43 -18.16 -6.52
C GLU A 175 13.89 -18.29 -6.98
N ASN A 176 14.16 -19.26 -7.86
CA ASN A 176 15.49 -19.53 -8.41
C ASN A 176 15.71 -18.94 -9.81
N ASP A 177 14.76 -18.18 -10.34
CA ASP A 177 14.85 -17.60 -11.68
C ASP A 177 15.82 -16.42 -11.69
N THR A 178 16.96 -16.58 -12.36
CA THR A 178 18.04 -15.59 -12.36
C THR A 178 17.63 -14.24 -12.96
N GLU A 179 16.61 -14.20 -13.81
CA GLU A 179 16.12 -12.93 -14.38
C GLU A 179 15.19 -12.20 -13.42
N LEU A 180 14.48 -12.92 -12.54
CA LEU A 180 13.59 -12.33 -11.55
C LEU A 180 14.29 -12.03 -10.21
N GLN A 181 15.37 -12.74 -9.90
CA GLN A 181 16.06 -12.64 -8.60
C GLN A 181 16.42 -11.21 -8.18
N GLU A 182 16.68 -10.30 -9.13
CA GLU A 182 17.08 -8.94 -8.79
C GLU A 182 15.98 -8.13 -8.07
N HIS A 183 14.70 -8.34 -8.43
CA HIS A 183 13.59 -7.52 -7.91
C HIS A 183 12.36 -8.32 -7.47
N ILE A 184 12.42 -9.66 -7.46
CA ILE A 184 11.28 -10.50 -7.08
C ILE A 184 10.75 -10.18 -5.68
N ASP A 185 11.66 -9.92 -4.73
CA ASP A 185 11.31 -9.48 -3.38
C ASP A 185 10.51 -8.16 -3.37
N LEU A 186 10.89 -7.20 -4.21
CA LEU A 186 10.22 -5.90 -4.28
C LEU A 186 8.83 -6.02 -4.94
N MET A 187 8.70 -6.92 -5.92
CA MET A 187 7.41 -7.24 -6.54
C MET A 187 6.47 -7.96 -5.56
N ALA A 188 6.99 -8.93 -4.81
CA ALA A 188 6.24 -9.62 -3.77
C ALA A 188 5.82 -8.66 -2.66
N TRP A 189 6.72 -7.78 -2.21
CA TRP A 189 6.41 -6.71 -1.26
C TRP A 189 5.29 -5.80 -1.77
N PHE A 190 5.32 -5.37 -3.04
CA PHE A 190 4.25 -4.57 -3.62
C PHE A 190 2.90 -5.31 -3.59
N GLY A 191 2.90 -6.63 -3.87
CA GLY A 191 1.72 -7.47 -3.73
C GLY A 191 1.14 -7.48 -2.31
N LEU A 192 1.98 -7.61 -1.29
CA LEU A 192 1.58 -7.55 0.12
C LEU A 192 1.06 -6.16 0.50
N VAL A 193 1.71 -5.09 0.05
CA VAL A 193 1.24 -3.72 0.27
C VAL A 193 -0.12 -3.48 -0.38
N ARG A 194 -0.35 -4.02 -1.58
CA ARG A 194 -1.66 -3.94 -2.23
C ARG A 194 -2.74 -4.62 -1.38
N ILE A 195 -2.47 -5.81 -0.87
CA ILE A 195 -3.38 -6.51 0.05
C ILE A 195 -3.66 -5.65 1.28
N LEU A 196 -2.62 -5.11 1.92
CA LEU A 196 -2.75 -4.21 3.08
C LEU A 196 -3.66 -3.01 2.79
N LEU A 197 -3.38 -2.29 1.70
CA LEU A 197 -4.15 -1.11 1.30
C LEU A 197 -5.60 -1.49 1.01
N GLU A 198 -5.85 -2.51 0.18
CA GLU A 198 -7.22 -2.94 -0.11
C GLU A 198 -7.97 -3.35 1.17
N SER A 199 -7.30 -4.04 2.11
CA SER A 199 -7.89 -4.42 3.41
C SER A 199 -8.24 -3.21 4.27
N LEU A 200 -7.33 -2.23 4.40
CA LEU A 200 -7.58 -1.00 5.15
C LEU A 200 -8.74 -0.22 4.54
N TYR A 201 -8.75 0.02 3.23
CA TYR A 201 -9.85 0.75 2.58
C TYR A 201 -11.18 0.00 2.69
N PHE A 202 -11.16 -1.34 2.64
CA PHE A 202 -12.37 -2.13 2.86
C PHE A 202 -12.87 -1.99 4.30
N TYR A 203 -11.97 -2.08 5.29
CA TYR A 203 -12.27 -1.93 6.71
C TYR A 203 -12.76 -0.53 7.08
N PHE A 204 -12.23 0.54 6.48
CA PHE A 204 -12.66 1.90 6.79
C PHE A 204 -13.92 2.33 6.01
N ASN A 205 -14.40 1.56 5.04
CA ASN A 205 -15.62 1.87 4.32
C ASN A 205 -16.88 1.45 5.11
N PRO A 206 -17.73 2.39 5.57
CA PRO A 206 -18.92 2.07 6.35
C PRO A 206 -19.94 1.17 5.64
N GLU A 207 -19.99 1.20 4.30
CA GLU A 207 -20.91 0.37 3.52
C GLU A 207 -20.63 -1.13 3.69
N ASN A 208 -19.36 -1.49 3.95
CA ASN A 208 -18.92 -2.87 4.08
C ASN A 208 -19.26 -3.50 5.44
N HIS A 209 -19.66 -2.68 6.42
CA HIS A 209 -20.06 -3.15 7.76
C HIS A 209 -21.59 -3.29 7.90
N ASN A 210 -22.35 -2.90 6.88
CA ASN A 210 -23.80 -3.00 6.92
C ASN A 210 -24.28 -4.40 6.53
N PRO A 211 -24.90 -5.18 7.44
CA PRO A 211 -25.38 -6.54 7.15
C PRO A 211 -26.57 -6.59 6.18
N LYS A 212 -26.99 -5.46 5.59
CA LYS A 212 -28.12 -5.37 4.65
C LYS A 212 -27.73 -5.53 3.18
N ILE A 213 -26.45 -5.75 2.89
CA ILE A 213 -25.94 -6.01 1.54
C ILE A 213 -25.16 -7.33 1.57
N ASN A 214 -25.87 -8.43 1.80
CA ASN A 214 -25.46 -9.79 1.45
C ASN A 214 -26.67 -10.49 0.83
#